data_AF-A0A931Q7I0-F1
#
_entry.id   AF-A0A931Q7I0-F1
#
_cell.length_a   1.000
_cell.length_b   1.000
_cell.length_c   1.000
_cell.angle_alpha   90.00
_cell.angle_beta   90.00
_cell.angle_gamma   90.00
#
_symmetry.space_group_name_H-M   'P 1'
#
loop_
_entity.id
_entity.type
_entity.pdbx_description
1 polymer ?
#
loop_
_entity_poly.entity_id
_entity_poly.type
_entity_poly.pdbx_seq_one_letter_code
_entity_poly.pdbx_strand_id
1 'polypeptide(L)'
;MNPINPSTYQPINLSTPSDHKKIAEAARGFEAYFVHQLLQEMRKTIPHNGNGFGGGFYEGLFDEALAEKVAQGDGIGMVKTIMNKIYPPSDKKV
;
A
#
# COMPACT_ATOMS: atom_id res chain seq x y z
N MET A 1 2.03 30.28 -12.36
CA MET A 1 1.57 28.88 -12.19
C MET A 1 0.21 28.75 -12.83
N ASN A 2 0.04 27.84 -13.79
CA ASN A 2 -1.24 27.62 -14.45
C ASN A 2 -2.14 26.80 -13.51
N PRO A 3 -3.41 27.18 -13.28
CA PRO A 3 -4.30 26.41 -12.41
C PRO A 3 -4.53 25.02 -13.03
N ILE A 4 -4.39 23.97 -12.21
CA ILE A 4 -4.78 22.61 -12.60
C ILE A 4 -6.28 22.66 -12.92
N ASN A 5 -6.62 22.55 -14.20
CA ASN A 5 -8.00 22.57 -14.64
C ASN A 5 -8.62 21.18 -14.39
N PRO A 6 -9.65 21.06 -13.52
CA PRO A 6 -10.26 19.76 -13.21
C PRO A 6 -10.91 19.08 -14.43
N SER A 7 -11.16 19.80 -15.52
CA SER A 7 -11.66 19.24 -16.78
C SER A 7 -10.57 18.61 -17.66
N THR A 8 -9.29 18.74 -17.29
CA THR A 8 -8.16 18.07 -17.98
C THR A 8 -7.75 16.74 -17.34
N TYR A 9 -8.44 16.31 -16.28
CA TYR A 9 -8.33 14.95 -15.78
C TYR A 9 -8.90 13.99 -16.83
N GLN A 10 -8.02 13.47 -17.70
CA GLN A 10 -8.36 12.30 -18.49
C GLN A 10 -8.61 11.16 -17.49
N PRO A 11 -9.80 10.53 -17.51
CA PRO A 11 -9.98 9.32 -16.72
C PRO A 11 -8.92 8.33 -17.16
N ILE A 12 -8.23 7.73 -16.20
CA ILE A 12 -7.26 6.67 -16.46
C ILE A 12 -8.03 5.60 -17.26
N ASN A 13 -7.71 5.43 -18.55
CA ASN A 13 -8.35 4.42 -19.39
C ASN A 13 -7.72 3.07 -19.07
N LEU A 14 -8.28 2.41 -18.06
CA LEU A 14 -7.72 1.26 -17.35
C LEU A 14 -7.86 -0.09 -18.07
N SER A 15 -8.16 -0.06 -19.37
CA SER A 15 -8.71 -1.18 -20.12
C SER A 15 -7.69 -2.25 -20.55
N THR A 16 -6.38 -2.03 -20.33
CA THR A 16 -5.36 -2.98 -20.78
C THR A 16 -4.89 -3.90 -19.65
N PRO A 17 -4.52 -5.16 -19.94
CA PRO A 17 -3.91 -6.07 -18.96
C PRO A 17 -2.61 -5.53 -18.34
N SER A 18 -1.90 -4.65 -19.07
CA SER A 18 -0.68 -3.97 -18.59
C SER A 18 -0.99 -2.99 -17.45
N ASP A 19 -2.10 -2.26 -17.55
CA ASP A 19 -2.52 -1.29 -16.54
C ASP A 19 -2.98 -1.99 -15.27
N HIS A 20 -3.69 -3.12 -15.40
CA HIS A 20 -4.01 -3.99 -14.26
C HIS A 20 -2.74 -4.38 -13.49
N LYS A 21 -1.70 -4.86 -14.17
CA LYS A 21 -0.46 -5.27 -13.50
C LYS A 21 0.21 -4.10 -12.77
N LYS A 22 0.31 -2.94 -13.41
CA LYS A 22 0.90 -1.73 -12.81
C LYS A 22 0.15 -1.27 -11.56
N ILE A 23 -1.18 -1.38 -11.58
CA ILE A 23 -2.01 -1.00 -10.43
C ILE A 23 -1.90 -2.02 -9.32
N ALA A 24 -1.80 -3.31 -9.65
CA ALA A 24 -1.50 -4.35 -8.66
C ALA A 24 -0.18 -4.06 -7.94
N GLU A 25 0.86 -3.71 -8.70
CA GLU A 25 2.19 -3.38 -8.19
C GLU A 25 2.16 -2.10 -7.33
N ALA A 26 1.50 -1.05 -7.80
CA ALA A 26 1.34 0.20 -7.04
C ALA A 26 0.54 -0.02 -5.75
N ALA A 27 -0.56 -0.78 -5.82
CA ALA A 27 -1.36 -1.12 -4.66
C ALA A 27 -0.58 -1.98 -3.65
N ARG A 28 0.28 -2.89 -4.13
CA ARG A 28 1.18 -3.68 -3.27
C ARG A 28 2.21 -2.78 -2.58
N GLY A 29 2.81 -1.84 -3.30
CA GLY A 29 3.74 -0.87 -2.73
C GLY A 29 3.07 0.00 -1.66
N PHE A 30 1.82 0.42 -1.91
CA PHE A 30 1.03 1.15 -0.93
C PHE A 30 0.69 0.30 0.31
N GLU A 31 0.32 -0.97 0.11
CA GLU A 31 0.06 -1.90 1.22
C GLU A 31 1.31 -2.12 2.08
N ALA A 32 2.48 -2.29 1.47
CA ALA A 32 3.75 -2.38 2.20
C ALA A 32 4.00 -1.13 3.06
N TYR A 33 3.85 0.06 2.48
CA TYR A 33 4.00 1.31 3.23
C TYR A 33 3.01 1.41 4.39
N PHE A 34 1.74 1.06 4.16
CA PHE A 34 0.72 1.09 5.20
C PHE A 34 1.01 0.10 6.34
N VAL A 35 1.42 -1.13 6.01
CA VAL A 35 1.80 -2.14 7.01
C VAL A 35 3.01 -1.66 7.81
N HIS A 36 4.00 -1.04 7.16
CA HIS A 36 5.14 -0.45 7.86
C HIS A 36 4.69 0.62 8.87
N GLN A 37 3.83 1.56 8.45
CA GLN A 37 3.26 2.56 9.36
C GLN A 37 2.48 1.92 10.50
N LEU A 38 1.68 0.89 10.21
CA LEU A 38 0.93 0.16 11.23
C LEU A 38 1.85 -0.48 12.27
N LEU A 39 2.92 -1.16 11.82
CA LEU A 39 3.92 -1.76 12.70
C LEU A 39 4.62 -0.72 13.57
N GLN A 40 4.97 0.43 13.00
CA GLN A 40 5.55 1.56 13.75
C GLN A 40 4.60 2.08 14.83
N GLU A 41 3.32 2.29 14.51
CA GLU A 41 2.34 2.74 15.50
C GLU A 41 2.08 1.70 16.59
N MET A 42 2.02 0.41 16.23
CA MET A 42 1.92 -0.68 17.21
C MET A 42 3.14 -0.72 18.13
N ARG A 43 4.35 -0.56 17.61
CA ARG A 43 5.60 -0.56 18.39
C ARG A 43 5.65 0.59 19.39
N LYS A 44 5.15 1.78 19.04
CA LYS A 44 5.05 2.92 19.98
C LYS A 44 4.22 2.60 21.23
N THR A 45 3.30 1.64 21.17
CA THR A 45 2.51 1.22 22.34
C THR A 45 3.27 0.32 23.31
N ILE A 46 4.43 -0.22 22.89
CA ILE A 46 5.29 -1.06 23.73
C ILE A 46 6.27 -0.15 24.49
N PRO A 47 6.34 -0.22 25.83
CA PRO A 47 7.30 0.57 26.59
C PRO A 47 8.74 0.19 26.22
N HIS A 48 9.50 1.17 25.71
CA HIS A 48 10.88 0.96 25.27
C HIS A 48 11.83 0.97 26.47
N ASN A 49 12.15 -0.22 26.99
CA ASN A 49 13.21 -0.39 27.97
C ASN A 49 14.55 -0.59 27.28
N GLY A 50 15.23 0.50 26.91
CA GLY A 50 16.68 0.47 26.67
C GLY A 50 17.18 0.03 25.29
N ASN A 51 16.56 0.47 24.21
CA ASN A 51 17.15 0.32 22.87
C ASN A 51 18.04 1.52 22.57
N GLY A 52 19.37 1.34 22.64
CA GLY A 52 20.33 2.34 22.13
C GLY A 52 20.14 2.61 20.63
N PHE A 53 20.86 3.58 20.06
CA PHE A 53 20.73 4.01 18.66
C PHE A 53 20.72 2.86 17.63
N GLY A 54 21.51 1.80 17.86
CA GLY A 54 21.54 0.62 16.98
C GLY A 54 20.28 -0.26 17.03
N GLY A 55 19.59 -0.30 18.18
CA GLY A 55 18.35 -1.08 18.33
C GLY A 55 17.21 -0.49 17.50
N GLY A 56 16.98 0.83 17.62
CA GLY A 56 15.96 1.51 16.83
C GLY A 56 16.21 1.45 15.32
N PHE A 57 17.47 1.48 14.88
CA PHE A 57 17.82 1.32 13.47
C PHE A 57 17.51 -0.10 12.96
N TYR A 58 17.89 -1.13 13.71
CA TYR A 58 17.57 -2.52 13.36
C TYR A 58 16.06 -2.76 13.33
N GLU A 59 15.33 -2.21 14.30
CA GLU A 59 13.86 -2.30 14.35
C GLU A 59 13.21 -1.66 13.12
N GLY A 60 13.69 -0.49 12.67
CA GLY A 60 13.22 0.14 11.44
C GLY A 60 13.44 -0.72 10.20
N LEU A 61 14.64 -1.28 10.04
CA LEU A 61 14.95 -2.20 8.93
C LEU A 61 14.12 -3.48 9.00
N PHE A 62 13.89 -4.00 10.21
CA PHE A 62 13.08 -5.19 10.42
C PHE A 62 11.61 -4.92 10.06
N ASP A 63 11.05 -3.80 10.49
CA ASP A 63 9.67 -3.41 10.19
C ASP A 63 9.47 -3.19 8.68
N GLU A 64 10.46 -2.62 7.98
CA GLU A 64 10.45 -2.47 6.52
C GLU A 64 10.44 -3.83 5.81
N ALA A 65 11.38 -4.71 6.14
CA ALA A 65 11.47 -6.05 5.54
C ALA A 65 10.22 -6.90 5.83
N LEU A 66 9.66 -6.78 7.05
CA LEU A 66 8.43 -7.46 7.42
C LEU A 66 7.25 -6.94 6.60
N ALA A 67 7.11 -5.62 6.46
CA ALA A 67 6.04 -5.01 5.69
C ALA A 67 6.08 -5.39 4.20
N GLU A 68 7.28 -5.44 3.60
CA GLU A 68 7.45 -5.94 2.24
C GLU A 68 7.03 -7.40 2.10
N LYS A 69 7.40 -8.25 3.07
CA LYS A 69 7.01 -9.67 3.06
C LYS A 69 5.52 -9.89 3.22
N VAL A 70 4.87 -9.10 4.08
CA VAL A 70 3.41 -9.13 4.22
C VAL A 70 2.75 -8.75 2.90
N ALA A 71 3.17 -7.66 2.26
CA ALA A 71 2.59 -7.20 0.99
C ALA A 71 2.90 -8.13 -0.21
N GLN A 72 4.00 -8.88 -0.18
CA GLN A 72 4.31 -9.88 -1.22
C GLN A 72 3.40 -11.11 -1.15
N GLY A 73 2.92 -11.47 0.05
CA GLY A 73 1.98 -12.58 0.26
C GLY A 73 0.52 -12.19 0.01
N ASP A 74 -0.39 -12.76 0.79
CA ASP A 74 -1.82 -12.40 0.75
C ASP A 74 -2.12 -11.02 1.35
N GLY A 75 -1.11 -10.37 1.96
CA GLY A 75 -1.23 -9.02 2.50
C GLY A 75 -2.27 -8.90 3.60
N ILE A 76 -2.82 -7.69 3.72
CA ILE A 76 -3.96 -7.41 4.61
C ILE A 76 -5.26 -7.24 3.80
N GLY A 77 -5.22 -7.57 2.51
CA GLY A 77 -6.36 -7.45 1.58
C GLY A 77 -6.56 -6.06 0.98
N MET A 78 -5.59 -5.15 1.15
CA MET A 78 -5.68 -3.79 0.62
C MET A 78 -5.56 -3.77 -0.90
N VAL A 79 -4.65 -4.57 -1.47
CA VAL A 79 -4.50 -4.73 -2.93
C VAL A 79 -5.81 -5.14 -3.57
N LYS A 80 -6.46 -6.17 -3.01
CA LYS A 80 -7.77 -6.66 -3.48
C LYS A 80 -8.84 -5.57 -3.41
N THR A 81 -8.85 -4.79 -2.33
CA THR A 81 -9.82 -3.71 -2.12
C THR A 81 -9.64 -2.59 -3.15
N ILE A 82 -8.39 -2.16 -3.38
CA ILE A 82 -8.05 -1.14 -4.37
C ILE A 82 -8.45 -1.62 -5.78
N MET A 83 -8.08 -2.86 -6.13
CA MET A 83 -8.44 -3.45 -7.41
C MET A 83 -9.95 -3.53 -7.62
N ASN A 84 -10.70 -3.95 -6.61
CA ASN A 84 -12.17 -4.02 -6.70
C ASN A 84 -12.83 -2.64 -6.82
N LYS A 85 -12.20 -1.57 -6.33
CA LYS A 85 -12.73 -0.20 -6.47
C LYS A 85 -12.44 0.40 -7.83
N ILE A 86 -11.27 0.09 -8.40
CA ILE A 86 -10.84 0.58 -9.72
C ILE A 86 -11.51 -0.23 -10.83
N TYR A 87 -11.62 -1.54 -10.63
CA TYR A 87 -12.28 -2.51 -11.50
C TYR A 87 -13.47 -3.10 -10.75
N PRO A 88 -14.56 -2.32 -10.54
CA PRO A 88 -15.77 -2.89 -9.98
C PRO A 88 -16.19 -4.06 -10.87
N PRO A 89 -16.57 -5.21 -10.26
CA PRO A 89 -17.05 -6.33 -11.04
C PRO A 89 -18.25 -5.84 -11.86
N SER A 90 -18.08 -5.80 -13.18
CA SER A 90 -19.12 -5.49 -14.15
C SER A 90 -20.35 -6.31 -13.80
N ASP A 91 -21.42 -5.61 -13.40
CA ASP A 91 -22.77 -6.10 -13.11
C ASP A 91 -22.89 -7.61 -12.88
N LYS A 92 -23.17 -7.99 -11.62
CA LYS A 92 -24.00 -9.18 -11.42
C LYS A 92 -25.37 -8.89 -12.04
N LYS A 93 -25.53 -9.16 -13.34
CA LYS A 93 -26.83 -9.42 -13.94
C LYS A 93 -27.32 -10.75 -13.36
N VAL A 94 -28.09 -10.67 -12.29
CA VAL A 94 -29.10 -11.66 -11.91
C VAL A 94 -30.38 -10.89 -11.67
#